data_AF-A0A1V4AYF1-F1
#
_entry.id   AF-A0A1V4AYF1-F1
#
_cell.length_a   1.000
_cell.length_b   1.000
_cell.length_c   1.000
_cell.angle_alpha   90.00
_cell.angle_beta   90.00
_cell.angle_gamma   90.00
#
_symmetry.space_group_name_H-M   'P 1'
#
loop_
_entity.id
_entity.type
_entity.pdbx_description
1 polymer ?
#
loop_
_entity_poly.entity_id
_entity_poly.type
_entity_poly.pdbx_seq_one_letter_code
_entity_poly.pdbx_strand_id
1 'polypeptide(L)'
;MYFDAHFTVKGKTPNTTWLGAGVSVAEGKEVKWQVHNPKGDRLSKIGKGILYVNGTGKNEGDISVGDGLVFLAQNADAQGNQQAFNQIGITSSRATVVIGAENQFNPNNLYFGFRGGRLDVNGHSLTFDRIQNTDDGAKIVNNNLDKSATLTIKGINLSEKYIIWQKWQQQATSHLSIYEYDNT
;
A
#
# COMPACT_ATOMS: atom_id res chain seq x y z
N MET A 1 -0.77 19.24 -7.08
CA MET A 1 0.32 20.13 -6.64
C MET A 1 1.63 19.68 -7.27
N TYR A 2 2.48 20.62 -7.64
CA TYR A 2 3.81 20.37 -8.19
C TYR A 2 4.84 21.07 -7.30
N PHE A 3 5.83 20.34 -6.82
CA PHE A 3 6.87 20.84 -5.92
C PHE A 3 8.24 20.70 -6.58
N ASP A 4 8.89 21.83 -6.86
CA ASP A 4 10.28 21.92 -7.33
C ASP A 4 11.22 22.47 -6.24
N ALA A 5 10.81 22.36 -4.98
CA ALA A 5 11.55 22.77 -3.81
C ALA A 5 11.28 21.81 -2.66
N HIS A 6 12.15 21.83 -1.65
CA HIS A 6 11.82 21.23 -0.37
C HIS A 6 10.64 21.98 0.26
N PHE A 7 9.64 21.25 0.75
CA PHE A 7 8.43 21.87 1.27
C PHE A 7 7.86 21.09 2.46
N THR A 8 7.09 21.77 3.30
CA THR A 8 6.26 21.12 4.31
C THR A 8 4.81 21.54 4.08
N VAL A 9 3.94 20.55 3.89
CA VAL A 9 2.50 20.76 3.77
C VAL A 9 1.86 20.29 5.07
N LYS A 10 1.29 21.23 5.83
CA LYS A 10 0.68 21.00 7.14
C LYS A 10 -0.68 21.67 7.20
N GLY A 11 -1.65 20.94 7.75
CA GLY A 11 -2.96 21.48 8.07
C GLY A 11 -2.99 22.28 9.37
N LYS A 12 -4.06 23.07 9.55
CA LYS A 12 -4.29 23.76 10.83
C LYS A 12 -4.49 22.76 11.98
N THR A 13 -5.10 21.63 11.67
CA THR A 13 -5.32 20.51 12.60
C THR A 13 -4.76 19.21 12.01
N PRO A 14 -4.44 18.19 12.84
CA PRO A 14 -3.95 16.89 12.37
C PRO A 14 -4.85 16.21 11.33
N ASN A 15 -6.18 16.40 11.45
CA ASN A 15 -7.17 15.77 10.57
C ASN A 15 -7.54 16.64 9.36
N THR A 16 -6.80 17.71 9.09
CA THR A 16 -7.03 18.51 7.89
C THR A 16 -6.76 17.65 6.66
N THR A 17 -7.74 17.59 5.75
CA THR A 17 -7.63 16.83 4.50
C THR A 17 -7.32 17.72 3.31
N TRP A 18 -6.57 17.20 2.35
CA TRP A 18 -6.39 17.78 1.03
C TRP A 18 -6.89 16.80 -0.05
N LEU A 19 -7.59 17.34 -1.06
CA LEU A 19 -8.08 16.59 -2.22
C LEU A 19 -7.60 17.30 -3.50
N GLY A 20 -7.16 16.53 -4.48
CA GLY A 20 -6.81 17.05 -5.79
C GLY A 20 -6.28 15.95 -6.71
N ALA A 21 -5.89 16.34 -7.92
CA ALA A 21 -5.43 15.37 -8.93
C ALA A 21 -4.19 14.55 -8.52
N GLY A 22 -3.36 15.08 -7.60
CA GLY A 22 -2.17 14.41 -7.11
C GLY A 22 -1.05 15.34 -6.69
N VAL A 23 0.07 14.76 -6.28
CA VAL A 23 1.29 15.42 -5.85
C VAL A 23 2.46 14.96 -6.73
N SER A 24 3.13 15.91 -7.36
CA SER A 24 4.39 15.70 -8.08
C SER A 24 5.53 16.32 -7.30
N VAL A 25 6.59 15.56 -7.04
CA VAL A 25 7.81 16.05 -6.37
C VAL A 25 8.99 15.88 -7.31
N ALA A 26 9.67 16.98 -7.63
CA ALA A 26 10.81 16.99 -8.54
C ALA A 26 12.02 16.18 -8.00
N GLU A 27 12.91 15.77 -8.89
CA GLU A 27 14.12 15.02 -8.56
C GLU A 27 15.00 15.77 -7.54
N GLY A 28 15.52 15.06 -6.55
CA GLY A 28 16.32 15.65 -5.47
C GLY A 28 15.54 16.53 -4.48
N LYS A 29 14.21 16.62 -4.60
CA LYS A 29 13.36 17.35 -3.65
C LYS A 29 12.66 16.41 -2.68
N GLU A 30 12.33 16.94 -1.52
CA GLU A 30 11.56 16.26 -0.48
C GLU A 30 10.39 17.14 -0.04
N VAL A 31 9.20 16.56 0.03
CA VAL A 31 8.02 17.21 0.59
C VAL A 31 7.57 16.44 1.83
N LYS A 32 7.58 17.11 2.99
CA LYS A 32 6.96 16.60 4.21
C LYS A 32 5.46 16.80 4.12
N TRP A 33 4.71 15.72 4.14
CA TRP A 33 3.27 15.68 3.92
C TRP A 33 2.55 15.31 5.21
N GLN A 34 1.91 16.31 5.83
CA GLN A 34 1.30 16.24 7.16
C GLN A 34 -0.21 16.51 7.13
N VAL A 35 -0.83 16.35 5.96
CA VAL A 35 -2.29 16.40 5.79
C VAL A 35 -2.81 15.03 5.40
N HIS A 36 -4.04 14.73 5.77
CA HIS A 36 -4.75 13.53 5.32
C HIS A 36 -5.29 13.74 3.91
N ASN A 37 -5.87 12.70 3.33
CA ASN A 37 -6.78 12.81 2.19
C ASN A 37 -8.12 12.15 2.53
N PRO A 38 -9.25 12.56 1.91
CA PRO A 38 -10.57 12.05 2.27
C PRO A 38 -10.69 10.52 2.14
N LYS A 39 -11.56 9.92 2.94
CA LYS A 39 -11.95 8.52 2.77
C LYS A 39 -12.53 8.29 1.38
N GLY A 40 -12.05 7.25 0.70
CA GLY A 40 -12.45 6.92 -0.68
C GLY A 40 -11.74 7.76 -1.75
N ASP A 41 -10.91 8.73 -1.37
CA ASP A 41 -9.99 9.40 -2.28
C ASP A 41 -8.69 8.59 -2.45
N ARG A 42 -8.05 8.73 -3.61
CA ARG A 42 -6.75 8.14 -3.91
C ARG A 42 -5.75 9.20 -4.35
N LEU A 43 -4.87 9.58 -3.42
CA LEU A 43 -3.77 10.48 -3.69
C LEU A 43 -2.85 9.88 -4.77
N SER A 44 -2.67 10.58 -5.89
CA SER A 44 -1.70 10.16 -6.91
C SER A 44 -0.34 10.81 -6.66
N LYS A 45 0.71 10.03 -6.39
CA LYS A 45 2.09 10.50 -6.23
C LYS A 45 2.93 10.15 -7.46
N ILE A 46 3.52 11.19 -8.09
CA ILE A 46 4.47 11.09 -9.20
C ILE A 46 5.70 11.99 -8.97
N GLY A 47 6.60 12.04 -9.94
CA GLY A 47 7.88 12.75 -9.86
C GLY A 47 8.92 11.98 -9.04
N LYS A 48 10.18 12.07 -9.44
CA LYS A 48 11.29 11.26 -8.89
C LYS A 48 11.68 11.60 -7.44
N GLY A 49 11.19 12.71 -6.91
CA GLY A 49 11.48 13.14 -5.54
C GLY A 49 10.74 12.35 -4.47
N ILE A 50 10.97 12.76 -3.23
CA ILE A 50 10.50 12.10 -2.01
C ILE A 50 9.23 12.77 -1.49
N LEU A 51 8.20 11.97 -1.23
CA LEU A 51 7.08 12.37 -0.39
C LEU A 51 7.27 11.72 0.99
N TYR A 52 7.61 12.52 1.99
CA TYR A 52 7.81 12.08 3.38
C TYR A 52 6.51 12.25 4.15
N VAL A 53 5.75 11.17 4.32
CA VAL A 53 4.41 11.18 4.94
C VAL A 53 4.57 11.10 6.45
N ASN A 54 4.32 12.20 7.15
CA ASN A 54 4.56 12.31 8.59
C ASN A 54 3.51 13.16 9.31
N GLY A 55 2.25 13.01 8.91
CA GLY A 55 1.11 13.52 9.66
C GLY A 55 0.90 12.77 10.98
N THR A 56 -0.28 12.95 11.56
CA THR A 56 -0.66 12.37 12.84
C THR A 56 -2.03 11.71 12.72
N GLY A 57 -2.23 10.60 13.42
CA GLY A 57 -3.51 9.90 13.48
C GLY A 57 -3.72 8.91 12.33
N LYS A 58 -4.99 8.57 12.11
CA LYS A 58 -5.43 7.61 11.09
C LYS A 58 -5.93 8.32 9.84
N ASN A 59 -5.13 8.31 8.78
CA ASN A 59 -5.58 8.76 7.46
C ASN A 59 -6.44 7.66 6.81
N GLU A 60 -7.70 7.96 6.51
CA GLU A 60 -8.64 7.03 5.86
C GLU A 60 -8.55 7.02 4.33
N GLY A 61 -7.76 7.91 3.73
CA GLY A 61 -7.55 7.96 2.29
C GLY A 61 -6.55 6.92 1.77
N ASP A 62 -6.59 6.70 0.46
CA ASP A 62 -5.69 5.79 -0.27
C ASP A 62 -4.57 6.56 -0.98
N ILE A 63 -3.55 5.84 -1.47
CA ILE A 63 -2.49 6.37 -2.34
C ILE A 63 -2.18 5.44 -3.52
N SER A 64 -1.91 6.03 -4.68
CA SER A 64 -1.23 5.41 -5.83
C SER A 64 0.13 6.05 -6.02
N VAL A 65 1.20 5.25 -5.99
CA VAL A 65 2.58 5.70 -6.15
C VAL A 65 3.12 5.23 -7.49
N GLY A 66 3.32 6.17 -8.41
CA GLY A 66 3.79 5.91 -9.77
C GLY A 66 5.22 6.34 -10.05
N ASP A 67 5.86 7.14 -9.21
CA ASP A 67 7.27 7.53 -9.41
C ASP A 67 7.91 8.05 -8.11
N GLY A 68 9.24 7.99 -8.06
CA GLY A 68 10.06 8.43 -6.94
C GLY A 68 9.85 7.59 -5.69
N LEU A 69 9.98 8.24 -4.54
CA LEU A 69 9.93 7.59 -3.23
C LEU A 69 8.79 8.14 -2.38
N VAL A 70 8.09 7.25 -1.67
CA VAL A 70 7.18 7.60 -0.57
C VAL A 70 7.72 6.97 0.71
N PHE A 71 8.01 7.80 1.71
CA PHE A 71 8.47 7.35 3.02
C PHE A 71 7.32 7.45 4.02
N LEU A 72 6.86 6.31 4.55
CA LEU A 72 5.70 6.24 5.45
C LEU A 72 6.15 6.34 6.91
N ALA A 73 5.99 7.51 7.52
CA ALA A 73 6.38 7.83 8.88
C ALA A 73 5.28 8.58 9.64
N GLN A 74 4.02 8.17 9.45
CA GLN A 74 2.85 8.72 10.14
C GLN A 74 3.00 8.51 11.65
N ASN A 75 2.67 9.53 12.44
CA ASN A 75 2.71 9.50 13.90
C ASN A 75 1.36 9.06 14.49
N ALA A 76 1.38 8.43 15.65
CA ALA A 76 0.16 8.14 16.41
C ALA A 76 -0.48 9.43 16.95
N ASP A 77 -1.81 9.48 17.01
CA ASP A 77 -2.53 10.51 17.76
C ASP A 77 -2.56 10.23 19.27
N ALA A 78 -3.22 11.10 20.04
CA ALA A 78 -3.34 10.97 21.48
C ALA A 78 -4.10 9.71 21.94
N GLN A 79 -4.85 9.07 21.04
CA GLN A 79 -5.59 7.83 21.29
C GLN A 79 -4.82 6.59 20.78
N GLY A 80 -3.61 6.78 20.25
CA GLY A 80 -2.77 5.71 19.70
C GLY A 80 -3.15 5.30 18.27
N ASN A 81 -4.07 6.02 17.61
CA ASN A 81 -4.39 5.69 16.21
C ASN A 81 -3.25 6.15 15.30
N GLN A 82 -2.79 5.25 14.43
CA GLN A 82 -1.69 5.49 13.51
C GLN A 82 -1.99 4.76 12.20
N GLN A 83 -2.04 5.51 11.09
CA GLN A 83 -2.14 4.95 9.74
C GLN A 83 -1.78 6.02 8.71
N ALA A 84 -0.81 5.73 7.84
CA ALA A 84 -0.41 6.62 6.75
C ALA A 84 -1.44 6.64 5.62
N PHE A 85 -1.92 5.46 5.20
CA PHE A 85 -2.99 5.30 4.20
C PHE A 85 -3.80 4.03 4.45
N ASN A 86 -5.05 4.04 4.00
CA ASN A 86 -5.94 2.89 4.04
C ASN A 86 -5.56 1.82 3.00
N GLN A 87 -5.30 2.23 1.75
CA GLN A 87 -4.83 1.36 0.67
C GLN A 87 -3.60 1.97 -0.03
N ILE A 88 -2.66 1.12 -0.43
CA ILE A 88 -1.44 1.54 -1.14
C ILE A 88 -1.32 0.78 -2.45
N GLY A 89 -1.29 1.53 -3.56
CA GLY A 89 -0.98 1.02 -4.89
C GLY A 89 0.42 1.41 -5.34
N ILE A 90 1.23 0.44 -5.79
CA ILE A 90 2.56 0.67 -6.35
C ILE A 90 2.54 0.29 -7.83
N THR A 91 2.87 1.22 -8.73
CA THR A 91 2.76 1.00 -10.18
C THR A 91 3.93 1.56 -10.98
N SER A 92 4.01 1.12 -12.24
CA SER A 92 4.91 1.60 -13.30
C SER A 92 6.40 1.35 -13.11
N SER A 93 6.78 0.44 -12.20
CA SER A 93 8.16 -0.02 -11.88
C SER A 93 9.12 1.03 -11.27
N ARG A 94 8.80 2.32 -11.42
CA ARG A 94 9.64 3.45 -11.00
C ARG A 94 9.55 3.77 -9.50
N ALA A 95 8.43 3.45 -8.88
CA ALA A 95 8.15 3.82 -7.50
C ALA A 95 8.85 2.92 -6.47
N THR A 96 9.24 3.51 -5.36
CA THR A 96 9.60 2.81 -4.11
C THR A 96 8.77 3.37 -2.95
N VAL A 97 8.12 2.50 -2.18
CA VAL A 97 7.47 2.84 -0.91
C VAL A 97 8.31 2.27 0.21
N VAL A 98 8.68 3.08 1.20
CA VAL A 98 9.51 2.69 2.33
C VAL A 98 8.70 2.76 3.63
N ILE A 99 8.78 1.71 4.44
CA ILE A 99 8.20 1.70 5.79
C ILE A 99 9.16 2.42 6.74
N GLY A 100 8.76 3.58 7.24
CA GLY A 100 9.58 4.41 8.13
C GLY A 100 9.27 4.26 9.62
N ALA A 101 8.13 3.65 9.96
CA ALA A 101 7.68 3.44 11.33
C ALA A 101 6.72 2.25 11.41
N GLU A 102 6.32 1.85 12.62
CA GLU A 102 5.31 0.80 12.83
C GLU A 102 3.90 1.30 12.44
N ASN A 103 2.97 0.36 12.22
CA ASN A 103 1.53 0.63 12.01
C ASN A 103 1.19 1.61 10.87
N GLN A 104 1.93 1.57 9.75
CA GLN A 104 1.73 2.54 8.66
C GLN A 104 0.54 2.21 7.75
N PHE A 105 0.24 0.93 7.56
CA PHE A 105 -0.88 0.46 6.73
C PHE A 105 -1.16 -1.01 7.07
N ASN A 106 -2.33 -1.51 6.64
CA ASN A 106 -2.62 -2.94 6.65
C ASN A 106 -1.94 -3.62 5.44
N PRO A 107 -1.03 -4.60 5.62
CA PRO A 107 -0.34 -5.27 4.51
C PRO A 107 -1.28 -5.88 3.47
N ASN A 108 -2.47 -6.33 3.88
CA ASN A 108 -3.47 -6.89 2.97
C ASN A 108 -4.12 -5.85 2.05
N ASN A 109 -3.97 -4.55 2.34
CA ASN A 109 -4.43 -3.45 1.51
C ASN A 109 -3.32 -2.87 0.61
N LEU A 110 -2.17 -3.53 0.53
CA LEU A 110 -1.14 -3.23 -0.46
C LEU A 110 -1.45 -3.97 -1.77
N TYR A 111 -1.30 -3.30 -2.90
CA TYR A 111 -1.25 -3.95 -4.20
C TYR A 111 -0.15 -3.41 -5.10
N PHE A 112 0.51 -4.31 -5.82
CA PHE A 112 1.39 -3.99 -6.94
C PHE A 112 0.57 -4.08 -8.23
N GLY A 113 0.29 -2.93 -8.83
CA GLY A 113 -0.44 -2.85 -10.10
C GLY A 113 0.46 -3.08 -11.31
N PHE A 114 0.07 -2.55 -12.47
CA PHE A 114 0.82 -2.69 -13.72
C PHE A 114 2.28 -2.26 -13.58
N ARG A 115 3.20 -3.17 -13.91
CA ARG A 115 4.66 -3.10 -13.76
C ARG A 115 5.17 -2.93 -12.33
N GLY A 116 4.29 -3.06 -11.33
CA GLY A 116 4.61 -3.00 -9.91
C GLY A 116 5.55 -1.85 -9.51
N GLY A 117 6.57 -2.18 -8.73
CA GLY A 117 7.53 -1.28 -8.12
C GLY A 117 8.13 -1.94 -6.86
N ARG A 118 8.67 -1.15 -5.94
CA ARG A 118 9.30 -1.68 -4.72
C ARG A 118 8.52 -1.29 -3.46
N LEU A 119 8.26 -2.26 -2.61
CA LEU A 119 8.07 -2.04 -1.18
C LEU A 119 9.39 -2.34 -0.47
N ASP A 120 9.98 -1.35 0.17
CA ASP A 120 11.10 -1.53 1.10
C ASP A 120 10.56 -1.64 2.52
N VAL A 121 10.70 -2.82 3.11
CA VAL A 121 10.21 -3.08 4.46
C VAL A 121 11.12 -2.49 5.53
N ASN A 122 12.35 -2.10 5.18
CA ASN A 122 13.25 -1.32 6.03
C ASN A 122 13.36 -1.85 7.48
N GLY A 123 13.50 -3.17 7.65
CA GLY A 123 13.61 -3.83 8.95
C GLY A 123 12.28 -4.07 9.68
N HIS A 124 11.13 -3.77 9.07
CA HIS A 124 9.81 -4.07 9.60
C HIS A 124 9.30 -5.42 9.08
N SER A 125 8.93 -6.32 9.99
CA SER A 125 8.36 -7.62 9.61
C SER A 125 6.88 -7.47 9.26
N LEU A 126 6.43 -8.13 8.20
CA LEU A 126 5.06 -8.04 7.70
C LEU A 126 4.42 -9.42 7.61
N THR A 127 3.12 -9.46 7.84
CA THR A 127 2.30 -10.64 7.59
C THR A 127 1.27 -10.31 6.51
N PHE A 128 1.25 -11.12 5.46
CA PHE A 128 0.29 -11.04 4.37
C PHE A 128 -0.59 -12.30 4.37
N ASP A 129 -1.88 -12.15 4.10
CA ASP A 129 -2.70 -13.29 3.69
C ASP A 129 -2.41 -13.63 2.22
N ARG A 130 -2.26 -12.59 1.40
CA ARG A 130 -1.82 -12.65 0.01
C ARG A 130 -1.09 -11.37 -0.35
N ILE A 131 0.01 -11.49 -1.10
CA ILE A 131 0.61 -10.34 -1.77
C ILE A 131 -0.21 -10.09 -3.04
N GLN A 132 -0.93 -8.97 -3.11
CA GLN A 132 -1.69 -8.63 -4.31
C GLN A 132 -0.73 -8.07 -5.36
N ASN A 133 -0.50 -8.80 -6.46
CA ASN A 133 0.33 -8.34 -7.56
C ASN A 133 -0.30 -8.67 -8.93
N THR A 134 -0.01 -7.84 -9.94
CA THR A 134 -0.44 -8.04 -11.32
C THR A 134 0.60 -8.76 -12.18
N ASP A 135 1.88 -8.46 -11.98
CA ASP A 135 2.97 -8.99 -12.80
C ASP A 135 4.27 -9.13 -12.00
N ASP A 136 5.37 -9.41 -12.70
CA ASP A 136 6.73 -9.61 -12.18
C ASP A 136 7.43 -8.31 -11.74
N GLY A 137 6.80 -7.15 -11.95
CA GLY A 137 7.29 -5.87 -11.49
C GLY A 137 7.18 -5.67 -9.98
N ALA A 138 6.42 -6.53 -9.29
CA ALA A 138 6.25 -6.48 -7.84
C ALA A 138 7.52 -6.94 -7.10
N LYS A 139 8.09 -6.05 -6.29
CA LYS A 139 9.31 -6.34 -5.52
C LYS A 139 9.11 -5.95 -4.06
N ILE A 140 9.42 -6.87 -3.16
CA ILE A 140 9.57 -6.58 -1.73
C ILE A 140 11.04 -6.74 -1.40
N VAL A 141 11.63 -5.70 -0.81
CA VAL A 141 13.06 -5.65 -0.45
C VAL A 141 13.20 -5.24 1.00
N ASN A 142 14.35 -5.55 1.59
CA ASN A 142 14.78 -4.96 2.85
C ASN A 142 16.16 -4.34 2.62
N ASN A 143 16.23 -3.01 2.55
CA ASN A 143 17.53 -2.32 2.43
C ASN A 143 18.07 -1.82 3.79
N ASN A 144 17.42 -2.17 4.90
CA ASN A 144 17.97 -1.89 6.22
C ASN A 144 19.13 -2.84 6.50
N LEU A 145 20.33 -2.27 6.63
CA LEU A 145 21.57 -3.03 6.83
C LEU A 145 21.74 -3.54 8.26
N ASP A 146 21.02 -2.93 9.22
CA ASP A 146 21.19 -3.19 10.65
C ASP A 146 20.08 -4.07 11.23
N LYS A 147 18.95 -4.21 10.52
CA LYS A 147 17.76 -4.92 10.99
C LYS A 147 17.18 -5.85 9.93
N SER A 148 17.16 -7.14 10.24
CA SER A 148 16.45 -8.15 9.45
C SER A 148 14.93 -7.98 9.58
N ALA A 149 14.20 -8.34 8.52
CA ALA A 149 12.74 -8.42 8.51
C ALA A 149 12.27 -9.80 8.07
N THR A 150 11.19 -10.28 8.69
CA THR A 150 10.52 -11.51 8.32
C THR A 150 9.24 -11.20 7.56
N LEU A 151 9.06 -11.86 6.40
CA LEU A 151 7.80 -11.85 5.66
C LEU A 151 7.08 -13.16 5.90
N THR A 152 5.89 -13.08 6.50
CA THR A 152 5.02 -14.23 6.71
C THR A 152 3.87 -14.18 5.70
N ILE A 153 3.69 -15.22 4.91
CA ILE A 153 2.54 -15.36 4.00
C ILE A 153 1.66 -16.49 4.56
N LYS A 154 0.48 -16.14 5.05
CA LYS A 154 -0.45 -17.08 5.69
C LYS A 154 -1.30 -17.86 4.69
N GLY A 155 -1.54 -17.29 3.51
CA GLY A 155 -2.59 -17.76 2.62
C GLY A 155 -3.97 -17.32 3.10
N ILE A 156 -4.97 -17.43 2.22
CA ILE A 156 -6.36 -17.15 2.57
C ILE A 156 -7.00 -18.46 3.02
N ASN A 157 -7.68 -18.45 4.16
CA ASN A 157 -8.47 -19.60 4.58
C ASN A 157 -9.71 -19.71 3.66
N LEU A 158 -9.70 -20.70 2.78
CA LEU A 158 -10.80 -20.99 1.87
C LEU A 158 -11.92 -21.69 2.65
N SER A 159 -12.87 -20.91 3.15
CA SER A 159 -14.14 -21.44 3.65
C SER A 159 -15.06 -21.88 2.51
N GLU A 160 -16.01 -22.77 2.79
CA GLU A 160 -16.99 -23.31 1.84
C GLU A 160 -17.69 -22.27 0.96
N LYS A 161 -17.90 -21.04 1.46
CA LYS A 161 -18.46 -19.93 0.66
C LYS A 161 -17.64 -19.53 -0.58
N TYR A 162 -16.39 -19.95 -0.66
CA TYR A 162 -15.49 -19.74 -1.81
C TYR A 162 -15.34 -21.00 -2.67
N ILE A 163 -15.88 -22.14 -2.23
CA ILE A 163 -15.98 -23.36 -3.02
C ILE A 163 -17.11 -23.17 -4.02
N ILE A 164 -16.81 -23.46 -5.29
CA ILE A 164 -17.81 -23.43 -6.35
C ILE A 164 -18.20 -24.88 -6.62
N TRP A 165 -19.37 -25.30 -6.12
CA TRP A 165 -19.96 -26.58 -6.45
C TRP A 165 -20.35 -26.60 -7.94
N GLN A 166 -19.68 -27.44 -8.71
CA GLN A 166 -19.92 -27.62 -10.13
C GLN A 166 -20.75 -28.87 -10.37
N LYS A 167 -21.64 -28.80 -11.37
CA LYS A 167 -22.35 -29.98 -11.85
C LYS A 167 -21.39 -30.85 -12.66
N TRP A 168 -21.53 -32.17 -12.54
CA TRP A 168 -20.79 -33.11 -13.38
C TRP A 168 -20.92 -32.79 -14.86
N GLN A 169 -19.83 -33.04 -15.59
CA GLN A 169 -19.67 -32.74 -17.03
C GLN A 169 -19.62 -31.25 -17.41
N GLN A 170 -19.65 -30.32 -16.45
CA GLN A 170 -19.39 -28.90 -16.71
C GLN A 170 -17.90 -28.56 -16.54
N GLN A 171 -17.38 -27.65 -17.37
CA GLN A 171 -16.00 -27.19 -17.26
C GLN A 171 -15.82 -26.36 -15.98
N ALA A 172 -14.73 -26.61 -15.25
CA ALA A 172 -14.39 -25.85 -14.05
C ALA A 172 -14.29 -24.36 -14.38
N THR A 173 -15.03 -23.53 -13.64
CA THR A 173 -15.04 -22.06 -13.82
C THR A 173 -13.97 -21.37 -12.97
N SER A 174 -13.33 -22.12 -12.07
CA SER A 174 -12.28 -21.63 -11.18
C SER A 174 -11.38 -22.78 -10.72
N HIS A 175 -10.17 -22.45 -10.27
CA HIS A 175 -9.27 -23.37 -9.56
C HIS A 175 -9.81 -23.81 -8.19
N LEU A 176 -10.91 -23.21 -7.72
CA LEU A 176 -11.62 -23.53 -6.48
C LEU A 176 -12.89 -24.37 -6.73
N SER A 177 -13.12 -24.83 -7.96
CA SER A 177 -14.29 -25.65 -8.28
C SER A 177 -14.16 -27.08 -7.72
N ILE A 178 -15.23 -27.58 -7.09
CA ILE A 178 -15.36 -28.96 -6.60
C ILE A 178 -16.60 -29.58 -7.25
N TYR A 179 -16.52 -30.85 -7.60
CA TYR A 179 -17.64 -31.63 -8.15
C TYR A 179 -18.19 -32.56 -7.07
N GLU A 180 -19.51 -32.61 -6.96
CA GLU A 180 -20.22 -33.59 -6.14
C GLU A 180 -20.72 -34.70 -7.07
N TYR A 181 -20.28 -35.95 -6.85
CA TYR A 181 -20.78 -37.12 -7.56
C TYR A 181 -21.73 -37.89 -6.66
N ASP A 182 -23.04 -37.78 -6.89
CA ASP A 182 -24.02 -38.63 -6.25
C ASP A 182 -24.06 -39.99 -6.96
N ASN A 183 -23.55 -41.02 -6.29
CA ASN A 183 -23.62 -42.40 -6.77
C ASN A 183 -24.84 -43.06 -6.12
N THR A 184 -25.98 -43.04 -6.82
CA THR A 184 -27.20 -43.78 -6.43
C THR A 184 -27.24 -45.17 -7.04
#